data_AF-A0A2T4DTP0-F1
#
_entry.id   AF-A0A2T4DTP0-F1
#
_cell.length_a   1.000
_cell.length_b   1.000
_cell.length_c   1.000
_cell.angle_alpha   90.00
_cell.angle_beta   90.00
_cell.angle_gamma   90.00
#
_symmetry.space_group_name_H-M   'P 1'
#
loop_
_entity.id
_entity.type
_entity.pdbx_description
1 polymer ?
#
loop_
_entity_poly.entity_id
_entity_poly.type
_entity_poly.pdbx_seq_one_letter_code
_entity_poly.pdbx_strand_id
1 'polypeptide(L)'
;MNPPKLTNQQKERLKRLEPALKEAALAGDLERAKSLVIDIQNVLRPTGHETRLMQSKNRLYETAMNSGQLDFAIQGFIGVKQKTHKQTRVNLEATTLLAICYLRKSDIDNAEPLISEVLKNDKVISSTKRREEFRKLVIERFDEEGTLFALKSENKETLDEDEVQNEAGLIVATRGEDEIFKALGLSIPDYAVNILFRIDDFSKKQLPSAERKKLPSPQEEINREKVGRTIFASVKRVLYNSLCDSKSEIYQTWFNNGMKVVLDKKYVSTAVITALGGLGIGIKALAISVVALIIKFGIEVYCERFKPKNLMELR
;
A
#
# COMPACT_ATOMS: atom_id res chain seq x y z
N MET A 1 -19.38 -27.79 -13.30
CA MET A 1 -19.72 -27.54 -14.72
C MET A 1 -18.93 -26.33 -15.19
N ASN A 2 -18.36 -26.38 -16.40
CA ASN A 2 -17.69 -25.22 -16.96
C ASN A 2 -18.73 -24.16 -17.36
N PRO A 3 -18.46 -22.87 -17.14
CA PRO A 3 -19.41 -21.83 -17.50
C PRO A 3 -19.62 -21.78 -19.02
N PRO A 4 -20.84 -21.49 -19.51
CA PRO A 4 -21.11 -21.31 -20.92
C PRO A 4 -20.30 -20.16 -21.51
N LYS A 5 -20.07 -20.17 -22.83
CA LYS A 5 -19.39 -19.04 -23.49
C LYS A 5 -20.24 -17.77 -23.36
N LEU A 6 -19.61 -16.66 -22.99
CA LEU A 6 -20.25 -15.34 -22.98
C LEU A 6 -20.70 -14.93 -24.38
N THR A 7 -21.85 -14.26 -24.47
CA THR A 7 -22.33 -13.66 -25.72
C THR A 7 -21.45 -12.49 -26.14
N ASN A 8 -21.52 -12.10 -27.42
CA ASN A 8 -20.74 -10.95 -27.92
C ASN A 8 -21.12 -9.66 -27.17
N GLN A 9 -22.40 -9.46 -26.86
CA GLN A 9 -22.87 -8.31 -26.08
C GLN A 9 -22.27 -8.31 -24.66
N GLN A 10 -22.22 -9.47 -23.99
CA GLN A 10 -21.60 -9.59 -22.66
C GLN A 10 -20.09 -9.30 -22.70
N LYS A 11 -19.39 -9.80 -23.73
CA LYS A 11 -17.96 -9.53 -23.94
C LYS A 11 -17.69 -8.05 -24.17
N GLU A 12 -18.45 -7.39 -25.05
CA GLU A 12 -18.29 -5.95 -25.33
C GLU A 12 -18.64 -5.07 -24.12
N ARG A 13 -19.57 -5.51 -23.27
CA ARG A 13 -19.84 -4.83 -21.99
C ARG A 13 -18.65 -4.97 -21.04
N LEU A 14 -18.12 -6.18 -20.84
CA LEU A 14 -16.97 -6.41 -19.96
C LEU A 14 -15.69 -5.72 -20.44
N LYS A 15 -15.48 -5.64 -21.75
CA LYS A 15 -14.35 -4.93 -22.39
C LYS A 15 -14.31 -3.44 -22.01
N ARG A 16 -15.45 -2.85 -21.64
CA ARG A 16 -15.54 -1.48 -21.13
C ARG A 16 -15.48 -1.42 -19.61
N LEU A 17 -16.20 -2.31 -18.93
CA LEU A 17 -16.34 -2.30 -17.47
C LEU A 17 -15.03 -2.64 -16.74
N GLU A 18 -14.27 -3.63 -17.20
CA GLU A 18 -13.07 -4.09 -16.49
C GLU A 18 -11.91 -3.08 -16.54
N PRO A 19 -11.61 -2.44 -17.69
CA PRO A 19 -10.66 -1.33 -17.71
C PRO A 19 -11.11 -0.14 -16.86
N ALA A 20 -12.40 0.24 -16.94
CA ALA A 20 -12.94 1.32 -16.12
C ALA A 20 -12.81 1.01 -14.61
N LEU A 21 -12.97 -0.26 -14.20
CA LEU A 21 -12.76 -0.67 -12.82
C LEU A 21 -11.30 -0.55 -12.42
N LYS A 22 -10.37 -0.89 -13.32
CA LYS A 22 -8.94 -0.69 -13.08
C LYS A 22 -8.60 0.79 -12.88
N GLU A 23 -9.14 1.66 -13.72
CA GLU A 23 -8.97 3.12 -13.61
C GLU A 23 -9.55 3.67 -12.30
N ALA A 24 -10.79 3.28 -11.95
CA ALA A 24 -11.40 3.68 -10.68
C ALA A 24 -10.58 3.23 -9.47
N ALA A 25 -10.08 1.99 -9.50
CA ALA A 25 -9.23 1.46 -8.44
C ALA A 25 -7.89 2.20 -8.32
N LEU A 26 -7.28 2.60 -9.44
CA LEU A 26 -6.05 3.40 -9.46
C LEU A 26 -6.30 4.83 -8.94
N ALA A 27 -7.46 5.42 -9.25
CA ALA A 27 -7.85 6.73 -8.76
C ALA A 27 -8.34 6.73 -7.30
N GLY A 28 -8.49 5.56 -6.67
CA GLY A 28 -9.07 5.45 -5.32
C GLY A 28 -10.58 5.77 -5.27
N ASP A 29 -11.26 5.80 -6.41
CA ASP A 29 -12.69 6.11 -6.52
C ASP A 29 -13.54 4.88 -6.15
N LEU A 30 -13.78 4.73 -4.84
CA LEU A 30 -14.48 3.58 -4.29
C LEU A 30 -15.94 3.48 -4.73
N GLU A 31 -16.67 4.59 -4.82
CA GLU A 31 -18.09 4.58 -5.19
C GLU A 31 -18.26 4.18 -6.66
N ARG A 32 -17.39 4.67 -7.54
CA ARG A 32 -17.34 4.20 -8.93
C ARG A 32 -16.90 2.74 -9.02
N ALA A 33 -15.94 2.30 -8.21
CA ALA A 33 -15.54 0.89 -8.18
C ALA A 33 -16.71 -0.03 -7.75
N LYS A 34 -17.51 0.38 -6.76
CA LYS A 34 -18.71 -0.35 -6.31
C LYS A 34 -19.72 -0.48 -7.44
N SER A 35 -20.08 0.62 -8.11
CA SER A 35 -21.06 0.60 -9.20
C SER A 35 -20.61 -0.27 -10.37
N LEU A 36 -19.34 -0.18 -10.76
CA LEU A 36 -18.76 -1.00 -11.83
C LEU A 36 -18.76 -2.50 -11.49
N VAL A 37 -18.46 -2.88 -10.23
CA VAL A 37 -18.51 -4.29 -9.82
C VAL A 37 -19.94 -4.83 -9.77
N ILE A 38 -20.94 -4.03 -9.40
CA ILE A 38 -22.36 -4.42 -9.50
C ILE A 38 -22.70 -4.74 -10.95
N ASP A 39 -22.28 -3.89 -11.88
CA ASP A 39 -22.49 -4.07 -13.31
C ASP A 39 -21.79 -5.32 -13.86
N ILE A 40 -20.54 -5.56 -13.47
CA ILE A 40 -19.80 -6.78 -13.82
C ILE A 40 -20.50 -8.02 -13.23
N GLN A 41 -20.98 -7.94 -11.99
CA GLN A 41 -21.71 -9.01 -11.32
C GLN A 41 -22.98 -9.39 -12.09
N ASN A 42 -23.72 -8.40 -12.58
CA ASN A 42 -24.94 -8.61 -13.38
C ASN A 42 -24.66 -9.34 -14.70
N VAL A 43 -23.42 -9.29 -15.21
CA VAL A 43 -23.00 -10.03 -16.41
C VAL A 43 -22.46 -11.42 -16.07
N LEU A 44 -21.60 -11.53 -15.05
CA LEU A 44 -20.83 -12.75 -14.79
C LEU A 44 -21.52 -13.76 -13.88
N ARG A 45 -22.34 -13.31 -12.92
CA ARG A 45 -23.03 -14.22 -11.98
C ARG A 45 -24.06 -15.11 -12.69
N PRO A 46 -24.95 -14.59 -13.56
CA PRO A 46 -25.93 -15.44 -14.25
C PRO A 46 -25.30 -16.50 -15.15
N THR A 47 -24.07 -16.26 -15.61
CA THR A 47 -23.33 -17.16 -16.49
C THR A 47 -22.33 -18.04 -15.74
N GLY A 48 -22.30 -18.02 -14.41
CA GLY A 48 -21.43 -18.89 -13.59
C GLY A 48 -19.94 -18.59 -13.70
N HIS A 49 -19.53 -17.42 -14.23
CA HIS A 49 -18.11 -17.01 -14.34
C HIS A 49 -17.57 -16.48 -13.01
N GLU A 50 -17.73 -17.24 -11.94
CA GLU A 50 -17.43 -16.82 -10.56
C GLU A 50 -15.97 -16.43 -10.36
N THR A 51 -15.01 -17.17 -10.95
CA THR A 51 -13.58 -16.81 -10.83
C THR A 51 -13.34 -15.39 -11.32
N ARG A 52 -13.81 -15.02 -12.52
CA ARG A 52 -13.63 -13.67 -13.10
C ARG A 52 -14.32 -12.60 -12.25
N LEU A 53 -15.52 -12.90 -11.74
CA LEU A 53 -16.22 -12.01 -10.80
C LEU A 53 -15.42 -11.78 -9.51
N MET A 54 -14.84 -12.83 -8.92
CA MET A 54 -14.04 -12.72 -7.70
C MET A 54 -12.77 -11.89 -7.93
N GLN A 55 -12.20 -11.88 -9.14
CA GLN A 55 -11.08 -10.99 -9.49
C GLN A 55 -11.50 -9.51 -9.45
N SER A 56 -12.66 -9.18 -10.00
CA SER A 56 -13.22 -7.82 -9.94
C SER A 56 -13.54 -7.43 -8.49
N LYS A 57 -14.03 -8.36 -7.68
CA LYS A 57 -14.29 -8.13 -6.26
C LYS A 57 -13.03 -7.91 -5.43
N ASN A 58 -11.98 -8.70 -5.63
CA ASN A 58 -10.69 -8.45 -4.99
C ASN A 58 -10.19 -7.03 -5.27
N ARG A 59 -10.35 -6.55 -6.51
CA ARG A 59 -9.96 -5.20 -6.88
C ARG A 59 -10.79 -4.14 -6.12
N LEU A 60 -12.11 -4.29 -6.07
CA LEU A 60 -12.98 -3.42 -5.27
C LEU A 60 -12.59 -3.41 -3.78
N TYR A 61 -12.33 -4.58 -3.20
CA TYR A 61 -11.98 -4.67 -1.79
C TYR A 61 -10.57 -4.14 -1.49
N GLU A 62 -9.62 -4.26 -2.44
CA GLU A 62 -8.31 -3.57 -2.35
C GLU A 62 -8.50 -2.05 -2.40
N THR A 63 -9.38 -1.54 -3.28
CA THR A 63 -9.73 -0.11 -3.30
C THR A 63 -10.34 0.33 -1.97
N ALA A 64 -11.29 -0.44 -1.43
CA ALA A 64 -11.91 -0.13 -0.14
C ALA A 64 -10.90 -0.13 1.01
N MET A 65 -10.00 -1.12 1.05
CA MET A 65 -8.90 -1.19 2.00
C MET A 65 -8.04 0.08 1.90
N ASN A 66 -7.64 0.48 0.70
CA ASN A 66 -6.83 1.67 0.46
C ASN A 66 -7.55 2.98 0.85
N SER A 67 -8.88 3.03 0.71
CA SER A 67 -9.72 4.15 1.17
C SER A 67 -10.05 4.11 2.68
N GLY A 68 -9.46 3.20 3.45
CA GLY A 68 -9.67 3.09 4.89
C GLY A 68 -10.96 2.38 5.32
N GLN A 69 -11.77 1.86 4.39
CA GLN A 69 -12.99 1.08 4.69
C GLN A 69 -12.64 -0.38 5.01
N LEU A 70 -11.87 -0.59 6.08
CA LEU A 70 -11.28 -1.89 6.43
C LEU A 70 -12.32 -2.97 6.71
N ASP A 71 -13.40 -2.66 7.45
CA ASP A 71 -14.41 -3.68 7.79
C ASP A 71 -15.14 -4.19 6.54
N PHE A 72 -15.46 -3.30 5.60
CA PHE A 72 -16.04 -3.68 4.31
C PHE A 72 -15.07 -4.54 3.49
N ALA A 73 -13.78 -4.17 3.45
CA ALA A 73 -12.75 -4.93 2.76
C ALA A 73 -12.55 -6.34 3.37
N ILE A 74 -12.46 -6.44 4.69
CA ILE A 74 -12.30 -7.70 5.44
C ILE A 74 -13.44 -8.66 5.11
N GLN A 75 -14.69 -8.22 5.27
CA GLN A 75 -15.86 -9.04 4.94
C GLN A 75 -15.85 -9.48 3.48
N GLY A 76 -15.47 -8.57 2.58
CA GLY A 76 -15.29 -8.84 1.16
C GLY A 76 -14.29 -9.96 0.87
N PHE A 77 -13.08 -9.85 1.42
CA PHE A 77 -12.02 -10.85 1.20
C PHE A 77 -12.34 -12.21 1.83
N ILE A 78 -12.98 -12.23 3.00
CA ILE A 78 -13.51 -13.47 3.59
C ILE A 78 -14.50 -14.13 2.61
N GLY A 79 -15.44 -13.35 2.06
CA GLY A 79 -16.39 -13.85 1.07
C GLY A 79 -15.74 -14.37 -0.21
N VAL A 80 -14.67 -13.72 -0.69
CA VAL A 80 -13.89 -14.22 -1.85
C VAL A 80 -13.18 -15.53 -1.50
N LYS A 81 -12.53 -15.62 -0.33
CA LYS A 81 -11.86 -16.85 0.12
C LYS A 81 -12.82 -18.03 0.20
N GLN A 82 -14.04 -17.81 0.70
CA GLN A 82 -15.07 -18.85 0.79
C GLN A 82 -15.57 -19.34 -0.58
N LYS A 83 -15.54 -18.46 -1.59
CA LYS A 83 -16.05 -18.75 -2.96
C LYS A 83 -14.99 -19.18 -3.95
N THR A 84 -13.72 -19.20 -3.56
CA THR A 84 -12.60 -19.54 -4.43
C THR A 84 -11.81 -20.70 -3.87
N HIS A 85 -11.29 -21.56 -4.74
CA HIS A 85 -10.45 -22.66 -4.31
C HIS A 85 -9.08 -22.16 -3.80
N LYS A 86 -8.58 -22.73 -2.69
CA LYS A 86 -7.34 -22.31 -2.01
C LYS A 86 -6.09 -22.32 -2.90
N GLN A 87 -6.08 -23.14 -3.96
CA GLN A 87 -4.98 -23.24 -4.92
C GLN A 87 -5.15 -22.30 -6.13
N THR A 88 -5.95 -21.25 -6.02
CA THR A 88 -6.12 -20.25 -7.10
C THR A 88 -5.38 -18.96 -6.78
N ARG A 89 -4.92 -18.26 -7.83
CA ARG A 89 -4.30 -16.93 -7.69
C ARG A 89 -5.24 -15.92 -7.02
N VAL A 90 -6.54 -16.00 -7.32
CA VAL A 90 -7.58 -15.14 -6.72
C VAL A 90 -7.68 -15.33 -5.21
N ASN A 91 -7.64 -16.57 -4.73
CA ASN A 91 -7.69 -16.88 -3.31
C ASN A 91 -6.40 -16.42 -2.59
N LEU A 92 -5.23 -16.65 -3.21
CA LEU A 92 -3.94 -16.20 -2.67
C LEU A 92 -3.90 -14.66 -2.51
N GLU A 93 -4.40 -13.92 -3.50
CA GLU A 93 -4.51 -12.47 -3.44
C GLU A 93 -5.48 -12.00 -2.35
N ALA A 94 -6.66 -12.61 -2.25
CA ALA A 94 -7.64 -12.29 -1.21
C ALA A 94 -7.06 -12.56 0.19
N THR A 95 -6.33 -13.66 0.35
CA THR A 95 -5.64 -14.01 1.61
C THR A 95 -4.57 -12.99 1.96
N THR A 96 -3.78 -12.58 0.99
CA THR A 96 -2.72 -11.56 1.18
C THR A 96 -3.32 -10.23 1.62
N LEU A 97 -4.36 -9.76 0.92
CA LEU A 97 -5.02 -8.49 1.22
C LEU A 97 -5.80 -8.53 2.54
N LEU A 98 -6.36 -9.68 2.90
CA LEU A 98 -7.00 -9.88 4.20
C LEU A 98 -5.97 -9.83 5.34
N ALA A 99 -4.79 -10.43 5.18
CA ALA A 99 -3.71 -10.32 6.16
C ALA A 99 -3.30 -8.85 6.36
N ILE A 100 -3.15 -8.09 5.27
CA ILE A 100 -2.89 -6.64 5.32
C ILE A 100 -4.00 -5.92 6.09
N CYS A 101 -5.27 -6.21 5.84
CA CYS A 101 -6.36 -5.58 6.59
C CYS A 101 -6.26 -5.82 8.10
N TYR A 102 -5.88 -7.01 8.54
CA TYR A 102 -5.69 -7.30 9.96
C TYR A 102 -4.46 -6.60 10.55
N LEU A 103 -3.36 -6.54 9.81
CA LEU A 103 -2.19 -5.71 10.19
C LEU A 103 -2.58 -4.25 10.37
N ARG A 104 -3.42 -3.72 9.47
CA ARG A 104 -3.97 -2.36 9.57
C ARG A 104 -4.95 -2.17 10.75
N LYS A 105 -5.46 -3.24 11.36
CA LYS A 105 -6.23 -3.17 12.60
C LYS A 105 -5.39 -3.48 13.85
N SER A 106 -4.08 -3.61 13.70
CA SER A 106 -3.16 -4.08 14.75
C SER A 106 -3.54 -5.47 15.30
N ASP A 107 -4.27 -6.26 14.50
CA ASP A 107 -4.75 -7.59 14.85
C ASP A 107 -3.76 -8.63 14.31
N ILE A 108 -2.63 -8.73 14.99
CA ILE A 108 -1.52 -9.60 14.57
C ILE A 108 -1.94 -11.08 14.66
N ASP A 109 -2.76 -11.43 15.63
CA ASP A 109 -3.21 -12.81 15.87
C ASP A 109 -4.02 -13.36 14.69
N ASN A 110 -4.86 -12.53 14.06
CA ASN A 110 -5.55 -12.91 12.83
C ASN A 110 -4.68 -12.77 11.56
N ALA A 111 -3.68 -11.89 11.57
CA ALA A 111 -2.79 -11.70 10.43
C ALA A 111 -1.79 -12.86 10.25
N GLU A 112 -1.12 -13.32 11.30
CA GLU A 112 -0.04 -14.32 11.25
C GLU A 112 -0.45 -15.64 10.57
N PRO A 113 -1.62 -16.24 10.84
CA PRO A 113 -2.07 -17.45 10.15
C PRO A 113 -2.21 -17.25 8.62
N LEU A 114 -2.70 -16.08 8.20
CA LEU A 114 -2.87 -15.74 6.79
C LEU A 114 -1.53 -15.46 6.11
N ILE A 115 -0.60 -14.78 6.80
CA ILE A 115 0.78 -14.59 6.33
C ILE A 115 1.44 -15.95 6.09
N SER A 116 1.32 -16.88 7.04
CA SER A 116 1.82 -18.25 6.89
C SER A 116 1.18 -18.96 5.70
N GLU A 117 -0.15 -18.86 5.52
CA GLU A 117 -0.86 -19.44 4.37
C GLU A 117 -0.30 -18.91 3.03
N VAL A 118 -0.07 -17.60 2.92
CA VAL A 118 0.43 -16.97 1.69
C VAL A 118 1.87 -17.38 1.40
N LEU A 119 2.76 -17.27 2.39
CA LEU A 119 4.20 -17.44 2.18
C LEU A 119 4.60 -18.90 2.01
N LYS A 120 3.90 -19.85 2.67
CA LYS A 120 4.13 -21.28 2.47
C LYS A 120 3.52 -21.82 1.18
N ASN A 121 2.67 -21.05 0.49
CA ASN A 121 2.07 -21.52 -0.76
C ASN A 121 3.10 -21.56 -1.91
N ASP A 122 3.34 -22.76 -2.39
CA ASP A 122 4.26 -23.10 -3.47
C ASP A 122 3.55 -23.70 -4.69
N LYS A 123 2.23 -23.88 -4.62
CA LYS A 123 1.40 -24.50 -5.67
C LYS A 123 0.77 -23.49 -6.62
N VAL A 124 0.42 -22.30 -6.14
CA VAL A 124 -0.32 -21.29 -6.93
C VAL A 124 0.58 -20.61 -7.96
N ILE A 125 1.83 -20.31 -7.61
CA ILE A 125 2.82 -19.70 -8.50
C ILE A 125 3.90 -20.74 -8.82
N SER A 126 3.77 -21.38 -9.99
CA SER A 126 4.65 -22.47 -10.40
C SER A 126 6.10 -22.04 -10.58
N SER A 127 6.34 -20.91 -11.25
CA SER A 127 7.68 -20.37 -11.48
C SER A 127 8.34 -19.97 -10.16
N THR A 128 9.48 -20.59 -9.85
CA THR A 128 10.30 -20.27 -8.67
C THR A 128 10.68 -18.78 -8.64
N LYS A 129 11.16 -18.24 -9.77
CA LYS A 129 11.53 -16.82 -9.86
C LYS A 129 10.36 -15.90 -9.52
N ARG A 130 9.20 -16.08 -10.16
CA ARG A 130 8.00 -15.25 -9.88
C ARG A 130 7.50 -15.43 -8.45
N ARG A 131 7.66 -16.61 -7.87
CA ARG A 131 7.27 -16.91 -6.49
C ARG A 131 8.18 -16.22 -5.49
N GLU A 132 9.50 -16.23 -5.70
CA GLU A 132 10.46 -15.47 -4.89
C GLU A 132 10.18 -13.96 -4.98
N GLU A 133 9.95 -13.43 -6.19
CA GLU A 133 9.58 -12.02 -6.40
C GLU A 133 8.27 -11.66 -5.69
N PHE A 134 7.24 -12.51 -5.82
CA PHE A 134 5.97 -12.30 -5.13
C PHE A 134 6.12 -12.30 -3.61
N ARG A 135 6.85 -13.27 -3.05
CA ARG A 135 7.08 -13.37 -1.61
C ARG A 135 7.83 -12.15 -1.08
N LYS A 136 8.89 -11.72 -1.76
CA LYS A 136 9.62 -10.50 -1.41
C LYS A 136 8.68 -9.28 -1.36
N LEU A 137 7.91 -9.05 -2.42
CA LEU A 137 6.97 -7.91 -2.50
C LEU A 137 5.87 -7.96 -1.45
N VAL A 138 5.40 -9.16 -1.11
CA VAL A 138 4.35 -9.33 -0.10
C VAL A 138 4.89 -9.11 1.32
N ILE A 139 6.11 -9.57 1.62
CA ILE A 139 6.76 -9.30 2.90
C ILE A 139 6.98 -7.80 3.07
N GLU A 140 7.55 -7.14 2.05
CA GLU A 140 7.71 -5.68 2.05
C GLU A 140 6.37 -4.98 2.30
N ARG A 141 5.28 -5.48 1.71
CA ARG A 141 3.95 -4.90 1.95
C ARG A 141 3.40 -5.20 3.34
N PHE A 142 3.66 -6.37 3.93
CA PHE A 142 3.26 -6.63 5.32
C PHE A 142 4.00 -5.71 6.29
N ASP A 143 5.31 -5.52 6.07
CA ASP A 143 6.16 -4.62 6.85
C ASP A 143 5.66 -3.16 6.73
N GLU A 144 5.44 -2.68 5.51
CA GLU A 144 4.95 -1.32 5.26
C GLU A 144 3.60 -1.07 5.97
N GLU A 145 2.65 -1.98 5.79
CA GLU A 145 1.26 -1.80 6.24
C GLU A 145 1.11 -1.99 7.76
N GLY A 146 1.82 -2.95 8.36
CA GLY A 146 1.80 -3.15 9.81
C GLY A 146 2.47 -2.00 10.57
N THR A 147 3.57 -1.47 10.03
CA THR A 147 4.31 -0.40 10.71
C THR A 147 3.57 0.94 10.62
N LEU A 148 2.93 1.24 9.48
CA LEU A 148 2.16 2.48 9.31
C LEU A 148 1.05 2.62 10.35
N PHE A 149 0.38 1.51 10.69
CA PHE A 149 -0.68 1.54 11.71
C PHE A 149 -0.14 1.54 13.13
N ALA A 150 1.03 0.92 13.37
CA ALA A 150 1.71 1.02 14.66
C ALA A 150 2.17 2.45 15.00
N LEU A 151 2.29 3.32 14.00
CA LEU A 151 2.60 4.75 14.15
C LEU A 151 1.41 5.61 14.57
N LYS A 152 0.19 5.07 14.54
CA LYS A 152 -1.00 5.80 14.96
C LYS A 152 -0.89 6.09 16.47
N SER A 153 -0.86 7.36 16.83
CA SER A 153 -0.70 7.79 18.23
C SER A 153 -1.99 8.40 18.76
N GLU A 154 -2.28 8.16 20.04
CA GLU A 154 -3.36 8.84 20.76
C GLU A 154 -2.96 10.27 21.12
N ASN A 155 -1.66 10.50 21.40
CA ASN A 155 -1.08 11.82 21.59
C ASN A 155 -0.58 12.36 20.25
N LYS A 156 -1.32 13.29 19.67
CA LYS A 156 -0.94 13.97 18.43
C LYS A 156 -0.19 15.24 18.80
N GLU A 157 1.07 15.35 18.37
CA GLU A 157 1.71 16.66 18.34
C GLU A 157 0.94 17.55 17.37
N THR A 158 0.86 18.85 17.68
CA THR A 158 0.35 19.81 16.71
C THR A 158 1.40 19.96 15.61
N LEU A 159 1.04 19.56 14.39
CA LEU A 159 1.87 19.71 13.22
C LEU A 159 1.62 21.11 12.64
N ASP A 160 2.49 22.05 13.00
CA ASP A 160 2.51 23.38 12.41
C ASP A 160 3.17 23.35 11.02
N GLU A 161 2.51 23.90 10.03
CA GLU A 161 2.97 23.85 8.64
C GLU A 161 4.26 24.65 8.43
N ASP A 162 4.38 25.80 9.10
CA ASP A 162 5.51 26.70 8.94
C ASP A 162 6.76 26.09 9.54
N GLU A 163 6.63 25.53 10.74
CA GLU A 163 7.70 24.83 11.43
C GLU A 163 8.17 23.62 10.62
N VAL A 164 7.23 22.79 10.14
CA VAL A 164 7.56 21.60 9.34
C VAL A 164 8.29 21.99 8.05
N GLN A 165 7.81 23.00 7.33
CA GLN A 165 8.44 23.45 6.08
C GLN A 165 9.84 24.02 6.33
N ASN A 166 10.00 24.88 7.34
CA ASN A 166 11.26 25.56 7.63
C ASN A 166 12.34 24.57 8.05
N GLU A 167 12.00 23.64 8.95
CA GLU A 167 12.92 22.59 9.39
C GLU A 167 13.27 21.62 8.25
N ALA A 168 12.29 21.25 7.42
CA ALA A 168 12.55 20.42 6.26
C ALA A 168 13.51 21.11 5.27
N GLY A 169 13.34 22.41 5.03
CA GLY A 169 14.25 23.21 4.21
C GLY A 169 15.69 23.21 4.72
N LEU A 170 15.87 23.36 6.04
CA LEU A 170 17.18 23.28 6.68
C LEU A 170 17.83 21.89 6.51
N ILE A 171 17.04 20.82 6.69
CA ILE A 171 17.52 19.45 6.52
C ILE A 171 17.95 19.18 5.08
N VAL A 172 17.16 19.63 4.09
CA VAL A 172 17.48 19.48 2.66
C VAL A 172 18.82 20.12 2.33
N ALA A 173 19.08 21.30 2.89
CA ALA A 173 20.31 22.06 2.66
C ALA A 173 21.55 21.45 3.34
N THR A 174 21.39 20.70 4.43
CA THR A 174 22.49 20.29 5.32
C THR A 174 22.78 18.79 5.35
N ARG A 175 21.86 17.92 4.89
CA ARG A 175 21.97 16.46 5.06
C ARG A 175 21.82 15.68 3.76
N GLY A 176 22.51 14.55 3.63
CA GLY A 176 22.33 13.58 2.54
C GLY A 176 21.04 12.77 2.65
N GLU A 177 20.59 12.11 1.58
CA GLU A 177 19.35 11.29 1.60
C GLU A 177 19.40 10.19 2.68
N ASP A 178 20.52 9.48 2.78
CA ASP A 178 20.71 8.38 3.74
C ASP A 178 20.67 8.88 5.20
N GLU A 179 21.19 10.09 5.45
CA GLU A 179 21.11 10.73 6.77
C GLU A 179 19.67 11.12 7.12
N ILE A 180 18.89 11.55 6.14
CA ILE A 180 17.47 11.86 6.34
C ILE A 180 16.68 10.57 6.59
N PHE A 181 16.96 9.47 5.88
CA PHE A 181 16.37 8.17 6.19
C PHE A 181 16.75 7.69 7.59
N LYS A 182 18.00 7.85 8.00
CA LYS A 182 18.43 7.49 9.37
C LYS A 182 17.72 8.34 10.42
N ALA A 183 17.59 9.65 10.21
CA ALA A 183 16.85 10.54 11.10
C ALA A 183 15.36 10.16 11.17
N LEU A 184 14.75 9.84 10.03
CA LEU A 184 13.38 9.34 9.96
C LEU A 184 13.21 8.09 10.82
N GLY A 185 14.07 7.06 10.68
CA GLY A 185 13.94 5.86 11.49
C GLY A 185 14.25 6.05 12.98
N LEU A 186 15.06 7.05 13.34
CA LEU A 186 15.29 7.46 14.74
C LEU A 186 14.06 8.13 15.35
N SER A 187 13.22 8.79 14.55
CA SER A 187 11.98 9.43 15.02
C SER A 187 10.85 8.45 15.33
N ILE A 188 11.03 7.17 15.00
CA ILE A 188 9.99 6.15 15.13
C ILE A 188 9.98 5.56 16.54
N PRO A 189 8.82 5.55 17.22
CA PRO A 189 8.68 4.91 18.53
C PRO A 189 9.11 3.45 18.50
N ASP A 190 9.82 3.00 19.55
CA ASP A 190 10.34 1.64 19.62
C ASP A 190 9.25 0.57 19.53
N TYR A 191 8.03 0.86 19.99
CA TYR A 191 6.89 -0.03 19.79
C TYR A 191 6.60 -0.31 18.31
N ALA A 192 6.58 0.72 17.46
CA ALA A 192 6.35 0.56 16.03
C ALA A 192 7.52 -0.18 15.35
N VAL A 193 8.74 0.08 15.80
CA VAL A 193 9.95 -0.65 15.37
C VAL A 193 9.85 -2.13 15.74
N ASN A 194 9.39 -2.45 16.95
CA ASN A 194 9.22 -3.83 17.41
C ASN A 194 8.14 -4.56 16.60
N ILE A 195 7.05 -3.89 16.23
CA ILE A 195 6.02 -4.45 15.34
C ILE A 195 6.61 -4.76 13.97
N LEU A 196 7.35 -3.82 13.38
CA LEU A 196 8.02 -4.02 12.10
C LEU A 196 8.89 -5.29 12.14
N PHE A 197 9.76 -5.41 13.14
CA PHE A 197 10.65 -6.56 13.25
C PHE A 197 9.91 -7.87 13.56
N ARG A 198 8.83 -7.84 14.35
CA ARG A 198 7.99 -9.02 14.59
C ARG A 198 7.41 -9.53 13.28
N ILE A 199 6.84 -8.65 12.46
CA ILE A 199 6.20 -9.01 11.18
C ILE A 199 7.26 -9.54 10.20
N ASP A 200 8.39 -8.85 10.07
CA ASP A 200 9.50 -9.23 9.18
C ASP A 200 10.07 -10.60 9.57
N ASP A 201 10.40 -10.79 10.85
CA ASP A 201 10.96 -12.05 11.35
C ASP A 201 9.96 -13.21 11.22
N PHE A 202 8.70 -12.99 11.61
CA PHE A 202 7.65 -14.00 11.43
C PHE A 202 7.52 -14.39 9.95
N SER A 203 7.46 -13.41 9.05
CA SER A 203 7.31 -13.62 7.62
C SER A 203 8.48 -14.39 7.02
N LYS A 204 9.72 -14.00 7.32
CA LYS A 204 10.95 -14.68 6.85
C LYS A 204 11.03 -16.12 7.35
N LYS A 205 10.56 -16.39 8.57
CA LYS A 205 10.50 -17.76 9.12
C LYS A 205 9.52 -18.67 8.37
N GLN A 206 8.58 -18.13 7.61
CA GLN A 206 7.67 -18.92 6.78
C GLN A 206 8.30 -19.37 5.45
N LEU A 207 9.46 -18.81 5.08
CA LEU A 207 10.12 -19.11 3.81
C LEU A 207 11.04 -20.34 3.90
N PRO A 208 11.25 -21.06 2.78
CA PRO A 208 12.32 -22.05 2.68
C PRO A 208 13.70 -21.45 3.02
N SER A 209 14.58 -22.26 3.61
CA SER A 209 15.91 -21.81 4.07
C SER A 209 16.72 -21.11 2.98
N ALA A 210 16.67 -21.61 1.74
CA ALA A 210 17.39 -21.02 0.61
C ALA A 210 16.89 -19.62 0.24
N GLU A 211 15.58 -19.36 0.34
CA GLU A 211 14.99 -18.05 0.08
C GLU A 211 15.24 -17.10 1.25
N ARG A 212 15.11 -17.59 2.49
CA ARG A 212 15.38 -16.81 3.70
C ARG A 212 16.82 -16.27 3.73
N LYS A 213 17.80 -17.07 3.27
CA LYS A 213 19.22 -16.65 3.18
C LYS A 213 19.49 -15.56 2.14
N LYS A 214 18.59 -15.37 1.17
CA LYS A 214 18.68 -14.27 0.19
C LYS A 214 18.14 -12.94 0.74
N LEU A 215 17.46 -12.98 1.89
CA LEU A 215 16.91 -11.80 2.56
C LEU A 215 17.85 -11.33 3.66
N PRO A 216 17.89 -10.02 3.95
CA PRO A 216 18.72 -9.48 5.04
C PRO A 216 18.31 -10.07 6.40
N SER A 217 19.28 -10.34 7.27
CA SER A 217 19.03 -10.95 8.59
C SER A 217 18.33 -9.98 9.56
N PRO A 218 17.52 -10.45 10.53
CA PRO A 218 16.87 -9.58 11.51
C PRO A 218 17.83 -9.01 12.57
N GLN A 219 18.91 -9.72 12.90
CA GLN A 219 19.82 -9.39 14.02
C GLN A 219 20.96 -8.44 13.63
N GLU A 220 21.24 -8.23 12.34
CA GLU A 220 22.30 -7.31 11.89
C GLU A 220 21.81 -5.86 11.69
N GLU A 221 20.53 -5.54 11.90
CA GLU A 221 20.02 -4.18 11.66
C GLU A 221 18.91 -3.76 12.63
N ILE A 222 19.27 -3.15 13.77
CA ILE A 222 18.59 -1.88 14.15
C ILE A 222 19.21 -0.78 13.27
N ASN A 223 19.20 -0.99 11.95
CA ASN A 223 19.61 0.03 11.03
C ASN A 223 18.45 1.00 10.92
N ARG A 224 18.51 2.05 11.74
CA ARG A 224 17.51 3.13 11.74
C ARG A 224 17.33 3.71 10.34
N GLU A 225 18.34 3.66 9.47
CA GLU A 225 18.17 4.00 8.06
C GLU A 225 17.15 3.09 7.36
N LYS A 226 17.26 1.77 7.50
CA LYS A 226 16.31 0.82 6.93
C LYS A 226 14.90 0.99 7.50
N VAL A 227 14.78 1.21 8.80
CA VAL A 227 13.49 1.57 9.42
C VAL A 227 12.92 2.81 8.72
N GLY A 228 13.73 3.86 8.56
CA GLY A 228 13.30 5.08 7.88
C GLY A 228 12.89 4.83 6.43
N ARG A 229 13.63 4.01 5.67
CA ARG A 229 13.26 3.61 4.31
C ARG A 229 11.92 2.87 4.28
N THR A 230 11.68 1.94 5.19
CA THR A 230 10.40 1.22 5.31
C THR A 230 9.26 2.16 5.67
N ILE A 231 9.46 3.08 6.62
CA ILE A 231 8.44 4.08 6.99
C ILE A 231 8.13 5.00 5.82
N PHE A 232 9.16 5.55 5.16
CA PHE A 232 8.96 6.38 3.98
C PHE A 232 8.22 5.61 2.89
N ALA A 233 8.57 4.35 2.69
CA ALA A 233 7.90 3.45 1.77
C ALA A 233 6.44 3.18 2.15
N SER A 234 6.09 3.22 3.42
CA SER A 234 4.71 3.06 3.91
C SER A 234 3.90 4.33 3.66
N VAL A 235 4.46 5.47 4.07
CA VAL A 235 3.85 6.79 3.92
C VAL A 235 3.67 7.16 2.45
N LYS A 236 4.58 6.72 1.56
CA LYS A 236 4.51 7.03 0.12
C LYS A 236 3.16 6.63 -0.50
N ARG A 237 2.60 5.48 -0.08
CA ARG A 237 1.37 4.92 -0.67
C ARG A 237 0.16 5.77 -0.32
N VAL A 238 0.17 6.38 0.85
CA VAL A 238 -0.91 7.28 1.30
C VAL A 238 -0.76 8.66 0.67
N LEU A 239 0.46 9.17 0.59
CA LEU A 239 0.74 10.47 -0.02
C LEU A 239 0.58 10.49 -1.54
N TYR A 240 0.74 9.35 -2.21
CA TYR A 240 0.78 9.29 -3.67
C TYR A 240 -0.43 9.96 -4.30
N ASN A 241 -1.65 9.65 -3.87
CA ASN A 241 -2.85 10.25 -4.46
C ASN A 241 -2.96 11.75 -4.16
N SER A 242 -2.42 12.21 -3.02
CA SER A 242 -2.48 13.62 -2.64
C SER A 242 -1.46 14.48 -3.41
N LEU A 243 -0.29 13.91 -3.75
CA LEU A 243 0.81 14.61 -4.41
C LEU A 243 0.88 14.37 -5.92
N CYS A 244 0.45 13.20 -6.39
CA CYS A 244 0.70 12.71 -7.74
C CYS A 244 -0.56 12.55 -8.59
N ASP A 245 -1.74 12.86 -8.06
CA ASP A 245 -2.93 12.98 -8.90
C ASP A 245 -2.74 14.17 -9.83
N SER A 246 -2.73 13.92 -11.15
CA SER A 246 -2.58 14.97 -12.14
C SER A 246 -3.71 15.99 -12.12
N LYS A 247 -4.84 15.69 -11.47
CA LYS A 247 -5.94 16.63 -11.24
C LYS A 247 -5.82 17.41 -9.94
N SER A 248 -4.88 17.06 -9.06
CA SER A 248 -4.69 17.79 -7.80
C SER A 248 -4.12 19.18 -8.05
N GLU A 249 -4.52 20.15 -7.21
CA GLU A 249 -4.01 21.52 -7.25
C GLU A 249 -2.48 21.56 -7.06
N ILE A 250 -1.95 20.67 -6.21
CA ILE A 250 -0.52 20.58 -5.91
C ILE A 250 0.26 20.16 -7.16
N TYR A 251 -0.18 19.11 -7.84
CA TYR A 251 0.44 18.64 -9.06
C TYR A 251 0.38 19.71 -10.16
N GLN A 252 -0.80 20.30 -10.38
CA GLN A 252 -0.98 21.35 -11.38
C GLN A 252 -0.12 22.60 -11.08
N THR A 253 -0.02 23.01 -9.82
CA THR A 253 0.81 24.16 -9.43
C THR A 253 2.30 23.87 -9.63
N TRP A 254 2.76 22.66 -9.28
CA TRP A 254 4.16 22.27 -9.51
C TRP A 254 4.53 22.35 -10.99
N PHE A 255 3.69 21.76 -11.86
CA PHE A 255 3.96 21.68 -13.29
C PHE A 255 3.75 23.02 -14.04
N ASN A 256 2.79 23.85 -13.61
CA ASN A 256 2.46 25.09 -14.33
C ASN A 256 3.16 26.34 -13.76
N ASN A 257 3.50 26.34 -12.47
CA ASN A 257 4.00 27.53 -11.77
C ASN A 257 5.42 27.35 -11.19
N GLY A 258 5.96 26.13 -11.25
CA GLY A 258 7.31 25.80 -10.82
C GLY A 258 7.49 25.68 -9.30
N MET A 259 8.63 25.13 -8.90
CA MET A 259 8.96 24.77 -7.51
C MET A 259 8.86 25.95 -6.52
N LYS A 260 9.18 27.18 -6.96
CA LYS A 260 9.14 28.36 -6.10
C LYS A 260 7.74 28.60 -5.52
N VAL A 261 6.70 28.53 -6.35
CA VAL A 261 5.31 28.73 -5.91
C VAL A 261 4.85 27.60 -4.98
N VAL A 262 5.33 26.38 -5.20
CA VAL A 262 4.97 25.23 -4.36
C VAL A 262 5.60 25.30 -2.97
N LEU A 263 6.85 25.76 -2.89
CA LEU A 263 7.54 25.99 -1.61
C LEU A 263 6.97 27.22 -0.90
N ASP A 264 6.72 28.32 -1.61
CA ASP A 264 6.17 29.56 -1.04
C ASP A 264 4.77 29.36 -0.45
N LYS A 265 3.94 28.51 -1.09
CA LYS A 265 2.61 28.15 -0.61
C LYS A 265 2.58 26.90 0.27
N LYS A 266 3.74 26.31 0.59
CA LYS A 266 3.89 25.19 1.53
C LYS A 266 3.05 23.94 1.21
N TYR A 267 2.60 23.79 -0.04
CA TYR A 267 1.67 22.71 -0.46
C TYR A 267 2.14 21.30 -0.11
N VAL A 268 3.46 21.02 -0.20
CA VAL A 268 4.02 19.70 0.15
C VAL A 268 3.85 19.43 1.65
N SER A 269 4.17 20.42 2.49
CA SER A 269 4.00 20.32 3.94
C SER A 269 2.53 20.14 4.33
N THR A 270 1.63 20.97 3.79
CA THR A 270 0.17 20.79 3.97
C THR A 270 -0.28 19.38 3.60
N ALA A 271 0.12 18.87 2.43
CA ALA A 271 -0.32 17.55 1.97
C ALA A 271 0.19 16.42 2.88
N VAL A 272 1.46 16.50 3.30
CA VAL A 272 2.05 15.52 4.21
C VAL A 272 1.35 15.55 5.56
N ILE A 273 1.17 16.73 6.15
CA ILE A 273 0.49 16.91 7.44
C ILE A 273 -0.95 16.40 7.37
N THR A 274 -1.69 16.76 6.32
CA THR A 274 -3.09 16.34 6.12
C THR A 274 -3.19 14.82 5.98
N ALA A 275 -2.32 14.20 5.18
CA ALA A 275 -2.34 12.76 4.99
C ALA A 275 -1.96 11.99 6.26
N LEU A 276 -0.90 12.40 6.96
CA LEU A 276 -0.50 11.80 8.24
C LEU A 276 -1.59 12.00 9.31
N GLY A 277 -2.16 13.20 9.40
CA GLY A 277 -3.26 13.51 10.30
C GLY A 277 -4.51 12.66 10.04
N GLY A 278 -4.85 12.41 8.76
CA GLY A 278 -5.92 11.51 8.34
C GLY A 278 -5.70 10.05 8.74
N LEU A 279 -4.44 9.61 8.85
CA LEU A 279 -4.08 8.30 9.40
C LEU A 279 -4.05 8.27 10.94
N GLY A 280 -4.13 9.44 11.59
CA GLY A 280 -3.94 9.59 13.03
C GLY A 280 -2.47 9.53 13.46
N ILE A 281 -1.53 9.86 12.57
CA ILE A 281 -0.10 9.96 12.87
C ILE A 281 0.24 11.42 13.13
N GLY A 282 0.71 11.74 14.34
CA GLY A 282 1.05 13.10 14.76
C GLY A 282 2.48 13.23 15.26
N ILE A 283 3.46 12.73 14.49
CA ILE A 283 4.89 12.76 14.85
C ILE A 283 5.58 13.83 13.99
N LYS A 284 5.99 14.96 14.59
CA LYS A 284 6.57 16.09 13.85
C LYS A 284 7.86 15.73 13.12
N ALA A 285 8.80 15.07 13.81
CA ALA A 285 10.07 14.67 13.21
C ALA A 285 9.91 13.74 11.99
N LEU A 286 8.87 12.91 11.98
CA LEU A 286 8.49 12.09 10.83
C LEU A 286 8.01 12.98 9.69
N ALA A 287 7.07 13.90 9.94
CA ALA A 287 6.53 14.81 8.93
C ALA A 287 7.64 15.64 8.28
N ILE A 288 8.54 16.23 9.08
CA ILE A 288 9.70 16.99 8.61
C ILE A 288 10.59 16.14 7.70
N SER A 289 10.95 14.92 8.14
CA SER A 289 11.83 14.04 7.36
C SER A 289 11.21 13.61 6.04
N VAL A 290 9.90 13.35 6.03
CA VAL A 290 9.15 12.98 4.82
C VAL A 290 9.09 14.16 3.84
N VAL A 291 8.77 15.37 4.32
CA VAL A 291 8.78 16.59 3.50
C VAL A 291 10.17 16.84 2.92
N ALA A 292 11.22 16.73 3.74
CA ALA A 292 12.61 16.90 3.30
C ALA A 292 12.97 15.91 2.17
N LEU A 293 12.60 14.63 2.31
CA LEU A 293 12.83 13.62 1.27
C LEU A 293 12.08 13.96 -0.03
N ILE A 294 10.81 14.36 0.06
CA ILE A 294 10.01 14.72 -1.13
C ILE A 294 10.61 15.94 -1.85
N ILE A 295 10.99 16.98 -1.11
CA ILE A 295 11.66 18.16 -1.67
C ILE A 295 12.98 17.76 -2.32
N LYS A 296 13.77 16.91 -1.66
CA LYS A 296 15.08 16.48 -2.14
C LYS A 296 15.02 15.64 -3.40
N PHE A 297 14.04 14.74 -3.51
CA PHE A 297 13.79 13.98 -4.73
C PHE A 297 13.18 14.84 -5.85
N GLY A 298 12.33 15.79 -5.49
CA GLY A 298 11.41 16.47 -6.41
C GLY A 298 10.13 15.66 -6.63
N ILE A 299 9.00 16.35 -6.83
CA ILE A 299 7.68 15.71 -6.98
C ILE A 299 7.63 14.78 -8.19
N GLU A 300 8.28 15.13 -9.29
CA GLU A 300 8.32 14.31 -10.51
C GLU A 300 8.98 12.94 -10.25
N VAL A 301 10.20 12.96 -9.73
CA VAL A 301 10.94 11.75 -9.37
C VAL A 301 10.17 10.96 -8.32
N TYR A 302 9.55 11.64 -7.35
CA TYR A 302 8.73 10.98 -6.36
C TYR A 302 7.54 10.24 -7.00
N CYS A 303 6.79 10.91 -7.88
CA CYS A 303 5.60 10.36 -8.51
C CYS A 303 5.89 9.24 -9.52
N GLU A 304 7.04 9.28 -10.18
CA GLU A 304 7.49 8.19 -11.05
C GLU A 304 8.02 7.00 -10.24
N ARG A 305 8.92 7.26 -9.29
CA ARG A 305 9.63 6.22 -8.54
C ARG A 305 8.75 5.49 -7.53
N PHE A 306 7.78 6.19 -6.93
CA PHE A 306 7.01 5.68 -5.79
C PHE A 306 5.55 5.37 -6.11
N LYS A 307 5.20 5.25 -7.40
CA LYS A 307 3.87 4.80 -7.84
C LYS A 307 3.46 3.48 -7.17
N PRO A 308 2.40 3.46 -6.34
CA PRO A 308 1.93 2.25 -5.69
C PRO A 308 1.50 1.23 -6.75
N LYS A 309 1.98 -0.01 -6.60
CA LYS A 309 1.51 -1.14 -7.39
C LYS A 309 0.39 -1.83 -6.62
N ASN A 310 -0.73 -2.09 -7.29
CA ASN A 310 -1.80 -2.90 -6.71
C ASN A 310 -1.36 -4.37 -6.68
N LEU A 311 -1.81 -5.15 -5.68
CA LEU A 311 -1.41 -6.56 -5.59
C LEU A 311 -1.90 -7.34 -6.82
N MET A 312 -3.08 -6.97 -7.30
CA MET A 312 -3.71 -7.54 -8.49
C MET A 312 -2.95 -7.24 -9.80
N GLU A 313 -1.96 -6.34 -9.79
CA GLU A 313 -1.08 -6.06 -10.94
C GLU A 313 0.16 -6.97 -10.96
N LEU A 314 0.42 -7.71 -9.88
CA LEU A 314 1.50 -8.70 -9.79
C LEU A 314 1.12 -10.06 -10.42
N ARG A 315 0.22 -10.07 -11.39
CA ARG A 315 -0.24 -11.27 -12.11
C ARG A 315 0.56 -11.52 -13.37
#